data_AF-A0A2T1C8N6-F1
#
_entry.id   AF-A0A2T1C8N6-F1
#
_cell.length_a   1.000
_cell.length_b   1.000
_cell.length_c   1.000
_cell.angle_alpha   90.00
_cell.angle_beta   90.00
_cell.angle_gamma   90.00
#
_symmetry.space_group_name_H-M   'P 1'
#
loop_
_entity.id
_entity.type
_entity.pdbx_description
1 polymer ?
#
loop_
_entity_poly.entity_id
_entity_poly.type
_entity_poly.pdbx_seq_one_letter_code
_entity_poly.pdbx_strand_id
1 'polypeptide(L)'
;MVYYLLRSQSDGKYVVAYPETEIEGKNPQGYLLVFPEHFEALSYVNAHAPHLANRCGVESITPNQLKPLLQRWGYVGIGMVKDALLARIEFLTI
;
A
#
# COMPACT_ATOMS: atom_id res chain seq x y z
N MET A 1 -15.13 9.19 2.89
CA MET A 1 -14.04 8.70 2.02
C MET A 1 -13.38 7.53 2.73
N VAL A 2 -13.13 6.44 2.02
CA VAL A 2 -12.55 5.19 2.55
C VAL A 2 -11.36 4.85 1.68
N TYR A 3 -10.28 4.38 2.30
CA TYR A 3 -9.14 3.80 1.60
C TYR A 3 -9.12 2.29 1.83
N TYR A 4 -8.61 1.57 0.85
CA TYR A 4 -8.43 0.13 0.92
C TYR A 4 -6.95 -0.19 0.97
N LEU A 5 -6.57 -1.16 1.79
CA LEU A 5 -5.20 -1.63 1.98
C LEU A 5 -5.11 -3.12 1.66
N LEU A 6 -3.97 -3.56 1.15
CA LEU A 6 -3.65 -4.98 1.08
C LEU A 6 -2.89 -5.39 2.34
N ARG A 7 -3.45 -6.34 3.08
CA ARG A 7 -2.89 -6.88 4.32
C ARG A 7 -2.59 -8.36 4.18
N SER A 8 -1.37 -8.75 4.49
CA SER A 8 -0.95 -10.16 4.58
C SER A 8 -1.72 -10.86 5.69
N GLN A 9 -2.33 -11.99 5.36
CA GLN A 9 -3.07 -12.82 6.31
C GLN A 9 -2.15 -13.61 7.26
N SER A 10 -0.89 -13.84 6.87
CA SER A 10 0.06 -14.63 7.66
C SER A 10 0.75 -13.85 8.77
N ASP A 11 1.08 -12.57 8.54
CA ASP A 11 1.83 -11.75 9.49
C ASP A 11 1.18 -10.39 9.79
N GLY A 12 0.03 -10.09 9.17
CA GLY A 12 -0.72 -8.87 9.39
C GLY A 12 -0.06 -7.60 8.85
N LYS A 13 1.05 -7.73 8.11
CA LYS A 13 1.74 -6.60 7.48
C LYS A 13 0.98 -6.08 6.27
N TYR A 14 1.28 -4.85 5.89
CA TYR A 14 0.67 -4.20 4.74
C TYR A 14 1.62 -4.16 3.56
N VAL A 15 1.06 -4.08 2.35
CA VAL A 15 1.85 -3.81 1.14
C VAL A 15 2.36 -2.38 1.20
N VAL A 16 3.65 -2.22 0.92
CA VAL A 16 4.36 -0.94 0.94
C VAL A 16 5.06 -0.72 -0.40
N ALA A 17 5.20 0.53 -0.77
CA ALA A 17 5.98 0.96 -1.93
C ALA A 17 7.20 1.76 -1.48
N TYR A 18 8.27 1.63 -2.25
CA TYR A 18 9.53 2.35 -2.07
C TYR A 18 9.83 3.09 -3.38
N PRO A 19 9.87 4.43 -3.38
CA PRO A 19 10.24 5.19 -4.57
C PRO A 19 11.64 4.81 -5.05
N GLU A 20 11.80 4.57 -6.36
CA GLU A 20 13.10 4.17 -6.95
C GLU A 20 14.23 5.16 -6.62
N THR A 21 13.91 6.45 -6.51
CA THR A 21 14.85 7.52 -6.16
C THR A 21 15.47 7.38 -4.77
N GLU A 22 14.89 6.59 -3.86
CA GLU A 22 15.42 6.34 -2.53
C GLU A 22 16.24 5.05 -2.41
N ILE A 23 16.17 4.17 -3.43
CA ILE A 23 16.83 2.86 -3.42
C ILE A 23 18.36 3.01 -3.67
N GLU A 24 18.82 4.07 -4.34
CA GLU A 24 20.22 4.27 -4.74
C GLU A 24 21.17 4.88 -3.68
N GLY A 25 20.93 4.69 -2.38
CA GLY A 25 21.97 5.02 -1.38
C GLY A 25 21.51 5.47 0.00
N LYS A 26 20.21 5.34 0.33
CA LYS A 26 19.68 5.61 1.67
C LYS A 26 18.74 4.49 2.11
N ASN A 27 18.45 4.43 3.41
CA ASN A 27 17.36 3.60 3.93
C ASN A 27 16.05 4.02 3.22
N PRO A 28 15.47 3.18 2.34
CA PRO A 28 14.33 3.58 1.53
C PRO A 28 13.13 3.81 2.45
N GLN A 29 12.44 4.94 2.28
CA GLN A 29 11.31 5.27 3.13
C GLN A 29 10.09 4.48 2.66
N GLY A 30 9.45 3.77 3.59
CA GLY A 30 8.27 2.97 3.28
C GLY A 30 7.04 3.85 3.17
N TYR A 31 6.32 3.72 2.05
CA TYR A 31 5.01 4.34 1.86
C TYR A 31 3.93 3.26 1.89
N LEU A 32 2.90 3.43 2.72
CA LEU A 32 1.78 2.49 2.79
C LEU A 32 0.99 2.54 1.49
N LEU A 33 0.84 1.41 0.81
CA LEU A 33 0.09 1.36 -0.44
C LEU A 33 -1.41 1.43 -0.15
N VAL A 34 -2.09 2.42 -0.72
CA VAL A 34 -3.52 2.65 -0.56
C VAL A 34 -4.23 2.64 -1.90
N PHE A 35 -5.44 2.09 -1.90
CA PHE A 35 -6.31 1.98 -3.06
C PHE A 35 -7.59 2.78 -2.81
N PRO A 36 -8.12 3.52 -3.81
CA PRO A 36 -9.37 4.24 -3.67
C PRO A 36 -10.58 3.29 -3.66
N GLU A 37 -10.46 2.10 -4.26
CA GLU A 37 -11.55 1.12 -4.38
C GLU A 37 -11.10 -0.30 -4.00
N HIS A 38 -12.03 -1.11 -3.47
CA HIS A 38 -11.75 -2.48 -3.06
C HIS A 38 -11.31 -3.36 -4.23
N PHE A 39 -11.97 -3.24 -5.39
CA PHE A 39 -11.65 -4.05 -6.56
C PHE A 39 -10.31 -3.67 -7.17
N GLU A 40 -9.83 -2.43 -6.99
CA GLU A 40 -8.51 -2.01 -7.47
C GLU A 40 -7.39 -2.69 -6.67
N ALA A 41 -7.56 -2.82 -5.35
CA ALA A 41 -6.62 -3.57 -4.51
C ALA A 41 -6.48 -5.03 -4.96
N LEU A 42 -7.61 -5.69 -5.26
CA LEU A 42 -7.62 -7.05 -5.78
C LEU A 42 -7.02 -7.14 -7.19
N SER A 43 -7.35 -6.18 -8.06
CA SER A 43 -6.81 -6.14 -9.43
C SER A 43 -5.29 -5.98 -9.42
N TYR A 44 -4.77 -5.13 -8.53
CA TYR A 44 -3.33 -4.90 -8.37
C TYR A 44 -2.59 -6.17 -7.94
N VAL A 45 -3.05 -6.85 -6.88
CA VAL A 45 -2.38 -8.08 -6.42
C VAL A 45 -2.45 -9.19 -7.47
N ASN A 46 -3.57 -9.29 -8.20
CA ASN A 46 -3.70 -10.29 -9.26
C ASN A 46 -2.76 -10.00 -10.44
N ALA A 47 -2.55 -8.72 -10.80
CA ALA A 47 -1.68 -8.33 -11.90
C ALA A 47 -0.20 -8.49 -11.55
N HIS A 48 0.21 -8.07 -10.35
CA HIS A 48 1.63 -7.91 -10.00
C HIS A 48 2.17 -9.00 -9.07
N ALA A 49 1.30 -9.70 -8.33
CA ALA A 49 1.69 -10.73 -7.36
C ALA A 49 0.63 -11.82 -7.21
N PRO A 50 0.24 -12.53 -8.29
CA PRO A 50 -0.85 -13.51 -8.27
C PRO A 50 -0.61 -14.64 -7.24
N HIS A 51 0.65 -15.00 -6.99
CA HIS A 51 1.02 -16.00 -5.97
C HIS A 51 0.69 -15.56 -4.53
N LEU A 52 0.54 -14.26 -4.29
CA LEU A 52 0.18 -13.69 -2.99
C LEU A 52 -1.32 -13.37 -2.87
N ALA A 53 -2.09 -13.44 -3.96
CA ALA A 53 -3.51 -13.07 -3.96
C ALA A 53 -4.33 -13.83 -2.89
N ASN A 54 -4.11 -15.15 -2.76
CA ASN A 54 -4.79 -15.98 -1.75
C ASN A 54 -4.26 -15.80 -0.32
N ARG A 55 -3.20 -15.00 -0.14
CA ARG A 55 -2.55 -14.74 1.16
C ARG A 55 -2.73 -13.30 1.61
N CYS A 56 -3.37 -12.46 0.79
CA CYS A 56 -3.67 -11.07 1.09
C CYS A 56 -5.17 -10.90 1.30
N GLY A 57 -5.55 -10.16 2.33
CA GLY A 57 -6.90 -9.64 2.52
C GLY A 57 -6.95 -8.16 2.17
N VAL A 58 -8.13 -7.66 1.82
CA VAL A 58 -8.38 -6.23 1.66
C VAL A 58 -8.96 -5.67 2.95
N GLU A 59 -8.38 -4.60 3.46
CA GLU A 59 -8.82 -3.91 4.68
C GLU A 59 -9.27 -2.49 4.34
N SER A 60 -10.48 -2.10 4.76
CA SER A 60 -11.00 -0.75 4.58
C SER A 60 -10.68 0.12 5.79
N ILE A 61 -10.14 1.31 5.58
CA ILE A 61 -9.82 2.27 6.63
C ILE A 61 -10.33 3.68 6.29
N THR A 62 -10.55 4.48 7.31
CA THR A 62 -10.87 5.91 7.16
C THR A 62 -9.59 6.76 7.22
N PRO A 63 -9.61 8.00 6.67
CA PRO A 63 -8.45 8.90 6.71
C PRO A 63 -7.90 9.14 8.13
N ASN A 64 -8.78 9.16 9.14
CA ASN A 64 -8.39 9.36 10.54
C ASN A 64 -7.56 8.18 11.10
N GLN A 65 -7.69 6.99 10.51
CA GLN A 65 -6.95 5.79 10.91
C GLN A 65 -5.58 5.68 10.23
N LEU A 66 -5.32 6.46 9.16
CA LEU A 66 -4.03 6.43 8.45
C LEU A 66 -2.87 6.84 9.34
N LYS A 67 -2.95 8.01 9.99
CA LYS A 67 -1.82 8.55 10.76
C LYS A 67 -1.35 7.61 11.89
N PRO A 68 -2.24 7.05 12.74
CA PRO A 68 -1.83 6.05 13.73
C PRO A 68 -1.22 4.79 13.09
N LEU A 69 -1.72 4.36 11.93
CA LEU A 69 -1.21 3.18 11.24
C LEU A 69 0.20 3.41 10.69
N LEU A 70 0.44 4.55 10.03
CA LEU A 70 1.76 4.93 9.53
C LEU A 70 2.79 4.99 10.66
N GLN A 71 2.45 5.63 11.78
CA GLN A 71 3.32 5.74 12.95
C GLN A 71 3.64 4.38 13.57
N ARG A 72 2.66 3.48 13.68
CA ARG A 72 2.84 2.15 14.25
C ARG A 72 3.87 1.31 13.48
N TRP A 73 3.91 1.46 12.15
CA TRP A 73 4.78 0.68 11.28
C TRP A 73 6.03 1.43 10.80
N GLY A 74 6.18 2.71 11.15
CA GLY A 74 7.32 3.54 10.75
C GLY A 74 7.30 3.96 9.28
N TYR A 75 6.11 4.08 8.67
CA TYR A 75 5.94 4.55 7.29
C TYR A 75 5.88 6.08 7.26
N VAL A 76 6.48 6.69 6.24
CA VAL A 76 6.58 8.17 6.11
C VAL A 76 5.38 8.80 5.40
N GLY A 77 4.51 7.98 4.82
CA GLY A 77 3.43 8.46 3.98
C GLY A 77 2.65 7.34 3.31
N ILE A 78 1.85 7.72 2.32
CA ILE A 78 1.04 6.79 1.51
C ILE A 78 1.49 6.80 0.05
N GLY A 79 1.42 5.64 -0.58
CA GLY A 79 1.48 5.49 -2.03
C GLY A 79 0.07 5.22 -2.53
N MET A 80 -0.57 6.22 -3.14
CA MET A 80 -1.91 6.06 -3.68
C MET A 80 -1.84 5.48 -5.09
N VAL A 81 -2.41 4.30 -5.28
CA VAL A 81 -2.50 3.67 -6.60
C VAL A 81 -3.50 4.44 -7.46
N LYS A 82 -3.04 4.91 -8.62
CA LYS A 82 -3.86 5.59 -9.64
C LYS A 82 -4.24 4.67 -10.79
N ASP A 83 -3.40 3.68 -11.05
CA ASP A 83 -3.65 2.66 -12.04
C ASP A 83 -3.12 1.33 -11.51
N ALA A 84 -4.04 0.41 -11.21
CA ALA A 84 -3.72 -0.90 -10.65
C ALA A 84 -3.01 -1.81 -11.67
N LEU A 85 -3.27 -1.64 -12.97
CA LEU A 85 -2.68 -2.48 -14.02
C LEU A 85 -1.26 -2.04 -14.35
N LEU A 86 -1.02 -0.72 -14.42
CA LEU A 86 0.29 -0.15 -14.73
C LEU A 86 1.15 0.11 -13.48
N ALA A 87 0.65 -0.19 -12.28
CA ALA A 87 1.29 0.11 -11.01
C ALA A 87 1.72 1.59 -10.89
N ARG A 88 0.87 2.51 -11.40
CA ARG A 88 1.13 3.94 -11.31
C ARG A 88 0.77 4.43 -9.91
N ILE A 89 1.78 4.83 -9.14
CA ILE A 89 1.64 5.22 -7.74
C ILE A 89 1.98 6.71 -7.58
N GLU A 90 1.12 7.44 -6.86
CA GLU A 90 1.39 8.80 -6.40
C GLU A 90 1.80 8.76 -4.93
N PHE A 91 2.99 9.27 -4.62
CA PHE A 91 3.52 9.29 -3.25
C PHE A 91 3.18 10.59 -2.54
N LEU A 92 2.67 10.48 -1.32
CA LEU A 92 2.29 11.60 -0.46
C LEU A 92 2.89 11.40 0.94
N THR A 93 3.76 12.31 1.36
CA THR A 93 4.34 12.35 2.71
C THR A 93 3.37 13.06 3.67
N ILE A 94 3.21 12.54 4.90
CA ILE A 94 2.22 13.01 5.89
C ILE A 94 2.87 13.24 7.26
#